data_AF-A0A252BNA3-F1
#
_entry.id   AF-A0A252BNA3-F1
#
_cell.length_a   1.000
_cell.length_b   1.000
_cell.length_c   1.000
_cell.angle_alpha   90.00
_cell.angle_beta   90.00
_cell.angle_gamma   90.00
#
_symmetry.space_group_name_H-M   'P 1'
#
loop_
_entity.id
_entity.type
_entity.pdbx_description
1 polymer ?
#
loop_
_entity_poly.entity_id
_entity_poly.type
_entity_poly.pdbx_seq_one_letter_code
_entity_poly.pdbx_strand_id
1 'polypeptide(L)'
;MTGVRLDRIVTRGGDSGQTSLGDGTRVSKACPRIEAMGTVDELNALLGLLDCSLRSEESIRDLSSDIRKIQSCLFDLGADLCVPDKERPQSLTVKAIIWLEERIEDMRLQQPALKSFILPGGSLVSAHAHMARTVARRAERRIVILEHGPQEGLRFLNRLSDYFFVLARHANAHGADDILWQPGQWQ
;
A
#
# COMPACT_ATOMS: atom_id res chain seq x y z
N MET A 1 -25.36 -3.60 6.33
CA MET A 1 -24.05 -4.23 6.62
C MET A 1 -24.02 -4.58 8.09
N THR A 2 -24.05 -5.87 8.42
CA THR A 2 -23.76 -6.34 9.78
C THR A 2 -22.29 -6.09 10.05
N GLY A 3 -21.99 -5.24 11.04
CA GLY A 3 -20.61 -4.87 11.38
C GLY A 3 -19.77 -6.08 11.79
N VAL A 4 -18.48 -6.06 11.46
CA VAL A 4 -17.50 -7.06 11.92
C VAL A 4 -17.46 -7.01 13.45
N ARG A 5 -17.80 -8.11 14.13
CA ARG A 5 -17.65 -8.24 15.58
C ARG A 5 -16.34 -8.96 15.89
N LEU A 6 -15.49 -8.31 16.69
CA LEU A 6 -14.22 -8.84 17.20
C LEU A 6 -14.35 -9.05 18.71
N ASP A 7 -15.20 -9.98 19.13
CA ASP A 7 -15.46 -10.31 20.53
C ASP A 7 -14.45 -11.31 21.11
N ARG A 8 -13.95 -12.23 20.27
CA ARG A 8 -12.91 -13.20 20.64
C ARG A 8 -11.80 -13.28 19.59
N ILE A 9 -10.62 -12.80 19.94
CA ILE A 9 -9.45 -12.80 19.03
C ILE A 9 -8.86 -14.21 18.86
N VAL A 10 -8.73 -14.98 19.96
CA VAL A 10 -8.14 -16.32 19.91
C VAL A 10 -9.23 -17.39 19.81
N THR A 11 -9.41 -17.95 18.61
CA THR A 11 -10.40 -18.99 18.33
C THR A 11 -9.82 -20.40 18.21
N ARG A 12 -8.50 -20.54 18.01
CA ARG A 12 -7.78 -21.80 17.70
C ARG A 12 -8.22 -22.50 16.40
N GLY A 13 -9.15 -21.92 15.65
CA GLY A 13 -9.69 -22.51 14.41
C GLY A 13 -8.69 -22.60 13.26
N GLY A 14 -7.50 -22.02 13.39
CA GLY A 14 -6.44 -22.05 12.38
C GLY A 14 -5.16 -22.77 12.82
N ASP A 15 -5.19 -23.52 13.93
CA ASP A 15 -4.00 -24.19 14.49
C ASP A 15 -3.51 -25.33 13.58
N SER A 16 -4.40 -25.92 12.76
CA SER A 16 -4.06 -26.91 11.74
C SER A 16 -3.52 -26.29 10.42
N GLY A 17 -3.21 -24.99 10.41
CA GLY A 17 -2.68 -24.29 9.23
C GLY A 17 -3.73 -23.85 8.22
N GLN A 18 -5.02 -23.93 8.56
CA GLN A 18 -6.14 -23.49 7.71
C GLN A 18 -6.74 -22.16 8.21
N THR A 19 -7.49 -21.47 7.36
CA THR A 19 -8.26 -20.27 7.71
C THR A 19 -9.54 -20.20 6.85
N SER A 20 -10.45 -19.29 7.17
CA SER A 20 -11.68 -19.08 6.39
C SER A 20 -11.61 -17.80 5.59
N LEU A 21 -12.11 -17.85 4.35
CA LEU A 21 -12.44 -16.68 3.53
C LEU A 21 -13.76 -16.05 4.02
N GLY A 22 -14.11 -14.88 3.47
CA GLY A 22 -15.29 -14.12 3.88
C GLY A 22 -16.62 -14.78 3.48
N ASP A 23 -16.58 -15.75 2.56
CA ASP A 23 -17.71 -16.63 2.18
C ASP A 23 -17.80 -17.90 3.06
N GLY A 24 -16.88 -18.06 4.02
CA GLY A 24 -16.77 -19.22 4.90
C GLY A 24 -15.89 -20.35 4.37
N THR A 25 -15.43 -20.28 3.12
CA THR A 25 -14.60 -21.32 2.50
C THR A 25 -13.30 -21.51 3.27
N ARG A 26 -12.97 -22.77 3.60
CA ARG A 26 -11.73 -23.13 4.32
C ARG A 26 -10.58 -23.33 3.34
N VAL A 27 -9.48 -22.64 3.57
CA VAL A 27 -8.28 -22.68 2.73
C VAL A 27 -7.02 -22.80 3.58
N SER A 28 -5.95 -23.35 2.99
CA SER A 28 -4.61 -23.31 3.60
C SER A 28 -4.17 -21.86 3.81
N LYS A 29 -3.53 -21.56 4.94
CA LYS A 29 -2.88 -20.26 5.20
C LYS A 29 -1.77 -19.94 4.20
N ALA A 30 -1.23 -20.96 3.53
CA ALA A 30 -0.23 -20.81 2.46
C ALA A 30 -0.86 -20.59 1.07
N CYS A 31 -2.19 -20.50 0.94
CA CYS A 31 -2.78 -20.30 -0.38
C CYS A 31 -2.48 -18.89 -0.92
N PRO A 32 -2.36 -18.69 -2.25
CA PRO A 32 -1.97 -17.41 -2.83
C PRO A 32 -2.88 -16.24 -2.43
N ARG A 33 -4.18 -16.49 -2.24
CA ARG A 33 -5.15 -15.46 -1.82
C ARG A 33 -4.88 -14.96 -0.41
N ILE A 34 -4.57 -15.86 0.53
CA ILE A 34 -4.20 -15.48 1.89
C ILE A 34 -2.87 -14.72 1.91
N GLU A 35 -1.88 -15.13 1.09
CA GLU A 35 -0.63 -14.40 0.97
C GLU A 35 -0.83 -12.98 0.40
N ALA A 36 -1.72 -12.82 -0.59
CA ALA A 36 -2.07 -11.51 -1.13
C ALA A 36 -2.73 -10.62 -0.06
N MET A 37 -3.71 -11.14 0.68
CA MET A 37 -4.37 -10.43 1.77
C MET A 37 -3.37 -10.04 2.88
N GLY A 38 -2.53 -10.98 3.30
CA GLY A 38 -1.52 -10.74 4.33
C GLY A 38 -0.48 -9.71 3.89
N THR A 39 -0.12 -9.68 2.60
CA THR A 39 0.79 -8.67 2.06
C THR A 39 0.15 -7.27 2.00
N VAL A 40 -1.16 -7.19 1.72
CA VAL A 40 -1.92 -5.93 1.80
C VAL A 40 -1.99 -5.43 3.25
N ASP A 41 -2.21 -6.34 4.21
CA ASP A 41 -2.20 -6.01 5.64
C ASP A 41 -0.80 -5.56 6.12
N GLU A 42 0.26 -6.21 5.64
CA GLU A 42 1.64 -5.79 5.94
C GLU A 42 1.94 -4.39 5.40
N LEU A 43 1.49 -4.07 4.18
CA LEU A 43 1.57 -2.70 3.67
C LEU A 43 0.82 -1.75 4.59
N ASN A 44 -0.39 -2.11 5.01
CA ASN A 44 -1.24 -1.27 5.84
C ASN A 44 -0.60 -0.98 7.22
N ALA A 45 0.01 -1.99 7.84
CA ALA A 45 0.76 -1.85 9.09
C ALA A 45 1.98 -0.93 8.92
N LEU A 46 2.73 -1.08 7.82
CA LEU A 46 3.87 -0.21 7.48
C LEU A 46 3.43 1.24 7.28
N LEU A 47 2.24 1.49 6.72
CA LEU A 47 1.69 2.85 6.63
C LEU A 47 1.45 3.50 8.00
N GLY A 48 1.26 2.70 9.06
CA GLY A 48 1.22 3.22 10.43
C GLY A 48 2.55 3.85 10.87
N LEU A 49 3.68 3.29 10.46
CA LEU A 49 5.00 3.88 10.72
C LEU A 49 5.22 5.16 9.91
N LEU A 50 4.78 5.16 8.66
CA LEU A 50 4.82 6.34 7.79
C LEU A 50 3.95 7.48 8.35
N ASP A 51 2.74 7.18 8.82
CA ASP A 51 1.84 8.16 9.49
C ASP A 51 2.50 8.77 10.72
N CYS A 52 3.11 7.95 11.58
CA CYS A 52 3.85 8.44 12.74
C CYS A 52 5.00 9.38 12.36
N SER A 53 5.72 9.06 11.28
CA SER A 53 6.83 9.88 10.78
C SER A 53 6.32 11.21 10.24
N LEU A 54 5.26 11.20 9.41
CA LEU A 54 4.64 12.42 8.88
C LEU A 54 4.12 13.34 9.98
N ARG A 55 3.46 12.79 11.02
CA ARG A 55 2.96 13.58 12.14
C ARG A 55 4.05 14.22 12.99
N SER A 56 5.30 13.79 12.83
CA SER A 56 6.46 14.35 13.53
C SER A 56 7.13 15.49 12.73
N GLU A 57 6.80 15.66 11.44
CA GLU A 57 7.39 16.65 10.54
C GLU A 57 6.38 17.75 10.20
N GLU A 58 6.55 18.95 10.78
CA GLU A 58 5.53 20.02 10.72
C GLU A 58 5.19 20.45 9.29
N SER A 59 6.19 20.53 8.40
CA SER A 59 6.03 21.04 7.04
C SER A 59 5.17 20.16 6.12
N ILE A 60 5.00 18.88 6.48
CA ILE A 60 4.28 17.87 5.68
C ILE A 60 3.30 17.05 6.53
N ARG A 61 2.97 17.56 7.72
CA ARG A 61 2.09 16.91 8.71
C ARG A 61 0.70 16.61 8.15
N ASP A 62 0.20 17.47 7.27
CA ASP A 62 -1.12 17.38 6.63
C ASP A 62 -1.28 16.11 5.77
N LEU A 63 -0.18 15.61 5.19
CA LEU A 63 -0.14 14.36 4.42
C LEU A 63 -0.45 13.10 5.27
N SER A 64 -0.44 13.19 6.60
CA SER A 64 -0.94 12.12 7.49
C SER A 64 -2.40 11.75 7.17
N SER A 65 -3.22 12.73 6.77
CA SER A 65 -4.62 12.47 6.40
C SER A 65 -4.75 11.62 5.14
N ASP A 66 -3.86 11.81 4.15
CA ASP A 66 -3.76 10.99 2.95
C ASP A 66 -3.44 9.53 3.32
N ILE A 67 -2.46 9.32 4.21
CA ILE A 67 -2.06 7.98 4.63
C ILE A 67 -3.23 7.24 5.29
N ARG A 68 -3.97 7.89 6.19
CA ARG A 68 -5.15 7.27 6.82
C ARG A 68 -6.24 6.91 5.82
N LYS A 69 -6.46 7.75 4.80
CA LYS A 69 -7.41 7.47 3.72
C LYS A 69 -6.95 6.24 2.91
N ILE A 70 -5.66 6.14 2.62
CA ILE A 70 -5.07 4.97 1.93
C ILE A 70 -5.20 3.72 2.79
N GLN A 71 -4.96 3.78 4.10
CA GLN A 71 -5.15 2.64 5.02
C GLN A 71 -6.59 2.09 4.98
N SER A 72 -7.59 2.98 4.92
CA SER A 72 -8.99 2.58 4.71
C SER A 72 -9.20 1.88 3.37
N CYS A 73 -8.64 2.43 2.27
CA CYS A 73 -8.71 1.77 0.96
C CYS A 73 -8.01 0.40 0.93
N LEU A 74 -6.93 0.20 1.70
CA LEU A 74 -6.28 -1.11 1.84
C LEU A 74 -7.16 -2.11 2.59
N PHE A 75 -7.97 -1.67 3.56
CA PHE A 75 -9.00 -2.53 4.15
C PHE A 75 -10.11 -2.89 3.16
N ASP A 76 -10.56 -1.94 2.34
CA ASP A 76 -11.52 -2.21 1.26
C ASP A 76 -10.96 -3.26 0.28
N LEU A 77 -9.70 -3.11 -0.13
CA LEU A 77 -9.01 -4.10 -0.96
C LEU A 77 -8.88 -5.46 -0.26
N GLY A 78 -8.58 -5.47 1.04
CA GLY A 78 -8.57 -6.70 1.84
C GLY A 78 -9.93 -7.40 1.83
N ALA A 79 -11.03 -6.64 1.93
CA ALA A 79 -12.39 -7.18 1.87
C ALA A 79 -12.73 -7.76 0.49
N ASP A 80 -12.26 -7.12 -0.58
CA ASP A 80 -12.43 -7.59 -1.96
C ASP A 80 -11.60 -8.86 -2.23
N LEU A 81 -10.40 -8.97 -1.65
CA LEU A 81 -9.59 -10.18 -1.74
C LEU A 81 -10.18 -11.35 -0.92
N CYS A 82 -10.83 -11.03 0.20
CA CYS A 82 -11.39 -11.98 1.16
C CYS A 82 -12.58 -12.77 0.60
N VAL A 83 -13.32 -12.22 -0.35
CA VAL A 83 -14.49 -12.88 -0.97
C VAL A 83 -14.24 -13.07 -2.47
N PRO A 84 -13.99 -14.31 -2.93
CA PRO A 84 -13.62 -14.60 -4.31
C PRO A 84 -14.85 -14.63 -5.25
N ASP A 85 -15.58 -13.53 -5.33
CA ASP A 85 -16.76 -13.39 -6.18
C ASP A 85 -16.56 -12.23 -7.18
N LYS A 86 -16.61 -12.55 -8.49
CA LYS A 86 -16.45 -11.59 -9.58
C LYS A 86 -17.69 -10.72 -9.80
N GLU A 87 -18.87 -11.19 -9.43
CA GLU A 87 -20.13 -10.47 -9.61
C GLU A 87 -20.44 -9.54 -8.43
N ARG A 88 -19.76 -9.75 -7.30
CA ARG A 88 -19.87 -8.88 -6.14
C ARG A 88 -19.34 -7.46 -6.45
N PRO A 89 -20.08 -6.41 -6.11
CA PRO A 89 -19.55 -5.04 -6.12
C PRO A 89 -18.30 -4.91 -5.25
N GLN A 90 -17.21 -4.43 -5.85
CA GLN A 90 -15.96 -4.16 -5.13
C GLN A 90 -16.12 -2.97 -4.18
N SER A 91 -15.59 -3.12 -2.98
CA SER A 91 -15.50 -2.07 -1.98
C SER A 91 -14.53 -0.97 -2.42
N LEU A 92 -13.39 -1.36 -3.01
CA LEU A 92 -12.45 -0.42 -3.58
C LEU A 92 -12.94 0.07 -4.94
N THR A 93 -13.19 1.38 -5.05
CA THR A 93 -13.75 1.98 -6.27
C THR A 93 -12.70 2.74 -7.07
N VAL A 94 -12.98 2.94 -8.36
CA VAL A 94 -12.14 3.75 -9.28
C VAL A 94 -11.84 5.16 -8.76
N LYS A 95 -12.69 5.71 -7.88
CA LYS A 95 -12.47 7.02 -7.25
C LYS A 95 -11.17 7.08 -6.44
N ALA A 96 -10.76 5.97 -5.84
CA ALA A 96 -9.50 5.91 -5.08
C ALA A 96 -8.28 6.06 -6.01
N ILE A 97 -8.35 5.50 -7.23
CA ILE A 97 -7.29 5.60 -8.23
C ILE A 97 -7.18 7.02 -8.76
N ILE A 98 -8.31 7.63 -9.13
CA ILE A 98 -8.36 9.02 -9.59
C ILE A 98 -7.80 9.97 -8.52
N TRP A 99 -8.19 9.77 -7.26
CA TRP A 99 -7.68 10.56 -6.16
C TRP A 99 -6.16 10.40 -5.98
N LEU A 100 -5.60 9.19 -6.13
CA LEU A 100 -4.15 9.00 -6.09
C LEU A 100 -3.45 9.75 -7.23
N GLU A 101 -3.98 9.68 -8.45
CA GLU A 101 -3.43 10.36 -9.62
C GLU A 101 -3.40 11.88 -9.43
N GLU A 102 -4.47 12.47 -8.90
CA GLU A 102 -4.54 13.89 -8.54
C GLU A 102 -3.48 14.26 -7.49
N ARG A 103 -3.39 13.48 -6.40
CA ARG A 103 -2.42 13.72 -5.32
C ARG A 103 -0.97 13.55 -5.76
N ILE A 104 -0.72 12.59 -6.66
CA ILE A 104 0.60 12.40 -7.29
C ILE A 104 0.96 13.67 -8.06
N GLU A 105 0.07 14.17 -8.91
CA GLU A 105 0.34 15.36 -9.72
C GLU A 105 0.54 16.62 -8.87
N ASP A 106 -0.27 16.83 -7.82
CA ASP A 106 -0.11 17.94 -6.88
C ASP A 106 1.31 17.98 -6.27
N MET A 107 1.80 16.84 -5.78
CA MET A 107 3.13 16.75 -5.20
C MET A 107 4.23 16.83 -6.25
N ARG A 108 4.03 16.21 -7.43
CA ARG A 108 5.02 16.14 -8.52
C ARG A 108 5.31 17.51 -9.11
N LEU A 109 4.30 18.39 -9.22
CA LEU A 109 4.46 19.74 -9.79
C LEU A 109 5.43 20.62 -8.99
N GLN A 110 5.69 20.30 -7.73
CA GLN A 110 6.64 21.02 -6.88
C GLN A 110 8.07 20.46 -6.97
N GLN A 111 8.29 19.38 -7.71
CA GLN A 111 9.57 18.68 -7.76
C GLN A 111 10.33 19.00 -9.04
N PRO A 112 11.66 19.17 -8.98
CA PRO A 112 12.47 19.28 -10.18
C PRO A 112 12.45 17.95 -10.94
N ALA A 113 12.66 18.04 -12.25
CA ALA A 113 12.78 16.88 -13.12
C ALA A 113 13.93 15.97 -12.66
N LEU A 114 13.64 14.67 -12.57
CA LEU A 114 14.60 13.69 -12.10
C LEU A 114 15.53 13.26 -13.24
N LYS A 115 16.85 13.34 -13.03
CA LYS A 115 17.88 13.08 -14.05
C LYS A 115 18.61 11.73 -13.91
N SER A 116 18.39 11.02 -12.80
CA SER A 116 18.93 9.68 -12.51
C SER A 116 17.97 8.95 -11.56
N PHE A 117 18.17 7.64 -11.35
CA PHE A 117 17.51 6.97 -10.24
C PHE A 117 17.96 7.56 -8.89
N ILE A 118 17.10 7.45 -7.88
CA ILE A 118 17.40 7.87 -6.51
C ILE A 118 17.69 6.65 -5.64
N LEU A 119 18.65 6.78 -4.74
CA LEU A 119 18.87 5.83 -3.67
C LEU A 119 17.75 5.99 -2.64
N PRO A 120 17.03 4.92 -2.28
CA PRO A 120 15.92 5.02 -1.34
C PRO A 120 16.40 5.45 0.06
N GLY A 121 16.11 6.69 0.45
CA GLY A 121 16.55 7.25 1.74
C GLY A 121 16.40 8.78 1.79
N GLY A 122 17.15 9.42 2.67
CA GLY A 122 17.02 10.84 2.98
C GLY A 122 16.33 11.01 4.34
N SER A 123 15.22 11.73 4.38
CA SER A 123 14.42 11.89 5.61
C SER A 123 13.77 10.58 6.06
N LEU A 124 13.36 10.50 7.33
CA LEU A 124 12.67 9.32 7.87
C LEU A 124 11.35 9.04 7.13
N VAL A 125 10.62 10.10 6.77
CA VAL A 125 9.41 9.99 5.95
C VAL A 125 9.74 9.43 4.57
N SER A 126 10.81 9.92 3.91
CA SER A 126 11.22 9.42 2.60
C SER A 126 11.62 7.94 2.64
N ALA A 127 12.41 7.53 3.63
CA ALA A 127 12.81 6.14 3.83
C ALA A 127 11.59 5.21 4.03
N HIS A 128 10.64 5.60 4.88
CA HIS A 128 9.41 4.83 5.10
C HIS A 128 8.51 4.80 3.87
N ALA A 129 8.38 5.92 3.14
CA ALA A 129 7.62 5.97 1.89
C ALA A 129 8.23 5.03 0.84
N HIS A 130 9.56 4.99 0.72
CA HIS A 130 10.22 4.03 -0.14
C HIS A 130 10.04 2.57 0.28
N MET A 131 9.99 2.27 1.58
CA MET A 131 9.63 0.94 2.06
C MET A 131 8.19 0.60 1.66
N ALA A 132 7.24 1.53 1.86
CA ALA A 132 5.85 1.36 1.48
C ALA A 132 5.71 1.12 -0.03
N ARG A 133 6.46 1.84 -0.85
CA ARG A 133 6.54 1.64 -2.30
C ARG A 133 6.93 0.20 -2.68
N THR A 134 7.96 -0.37 -2.04
CA THR A 134 8.41 -1.73 -2.39
C THR A 134 7.43 -2.79 -1.93
N VAL A 135 6.80 -2.61 -0.76
CA VAL A 135 5.76 -3.50 -0.24
C VAL A 135 4.48 -3.41 -1.08
N ALA A 136 4.07 -2.22 -1.54
CA ALA A 136 2.94 -2.06 -2.48
C ALA A 136 3.17 -2.84 -3.77
N ARG A 137 4.37 -2.76 -4.35
CA ARG A 137 4.73 -3.56 -5.54
C ARG A 137 4.75 -5.06 -5.23
N ARG A 138 5.08 -5.46 -4.01
CA ARG A 138 5.01 -6.88 -3.60
C ARG A 138 3.56 -7.35 -3.49
N ALA A 139 2.68 -6.55 -2.86
CA ALA A 139 1.25 -6.80 -2.81
C ALA A 139 0.66 -6.95 -4.21
N GLU A 140 1.01 -6.03 -5.12
CA GLU A 140 0.59 -6.06 -6.53
C GLU A 140 0.93 -7.40 -7.19
N ARG A 141 2.20 -7.84 -7.10
CA ARG A 141 2.61 -9.14 -7.66
C ARG A 141 1.85 -10.32 -7.06
N ARG A 142 1.47 -10.25 -5.78
CA ARG A 142 0.66 -11.31 -5.16
C ARG A 142 -0.77 -11.34 -5.67
N ILE A 143 -1.35 -10.19 -6.01
CA ILE A 143 -2.66 -10.13 -6.65
C ILE A 143 -2.58 -10.62 -8.10
N VAL A 144 -1.50 -10.30 -8.84
CA VAL A 144 -1.31 -10.76 -10.24
C VAL A 144 -1.32 -12.29 -10.37
N ILE A 145 -0.82 -13.00 -9.36
CA ILE A 145 -0.78 -14.47 -9.34
C ILE A 145 -2.17 -15.08 -9.18
N LEU A 146 -3.17 -14.32 -8.70
CA LEU A 146 -4.52 -14.83 -8.49
C LEU A 146 -5.25 -14.97 -9.83
N GLU A 147 -5.81 -16.15 -10.10
CA GLU A 147 -6.68 -16.37 -11.27
C GLU A 147 -7.90 -15.42 -11.28
N HIS A 148 -8.36 -15.04 -10.08
CA HIS A 148 -9.56 -14.25 -9.83
C HIS A 148 -9.27 -13.14 -8.81
N GLY A 149 -8.40 -12.19 -9.19
CA GLY A 149 -8.05 -11.02 -8.37
C GLY A 149 -8.88 -9.76 -8.70
N PRO A 150 -9.04 -8.81 -7.76
CA PRO A 150 -9.76 -7.57 -8.01
C PRO A 150 -8.97 -6.65 -8.95
N GLN A 151 -9.52 -6.37 -10.14
CA GLN A 151 -8.88 -5.52 -11.14
C GLN A 151 -8.62 -4.09 -10.64
N GLU A 152 -9.57 -3.48 -9.94
CA GLU A 152 -9.36 -2.16 -9.35
C GLU A 152 -8.29 -2.19 -8.24
N GLY A 153 -8.16 -3.32 -7.53
CA GLY A 153 -7.07 -3.55 -6.58
C GLY A 153 -5.69 -3.53 -7.21
N LEU A 154 -5.52 -4.22 -8.36
CA LEU A 154 -4.29 -4.14 -9.14
C LEU A 154 -4.01 -2.72 -9.59
N ARG A 155 -5.04 -2.03 -10.09
CA ARG A 155 -4.88 -0.67 -10.57
C ARG A 155 -4.52 0.29 -9.44
N PHE A 156 -5.11 0.13 -8.28
CA PHE A 156 -4.82 0.93 -7.10
C PHE A 156 -3.40 0.71 -6.61
N LEU A 157 -2.94 -0.54 -6.44
CA LEU A 157 -1.60 -0.82 -5.94
C LEU A 157 -0.48 -0.33 -6.87
N ASN A 158 -0.67 -0.40 -8.19
CA ASN A 158 0.28 0.18 -9.14
C ASN A 158 0.43 1.69 -8.89
N ARG A 159 -0.68 2.44 -8.91
CA ARG A 159 -0.70 3.89 -8.67
C ARG A 159 -0.23 4.26 -7.27
N LEU A 160 -0.54 3.42 -6.28
CA LEU A 160 -0.12 3.62 -4.90
C LEU A 160 1.41 3.54 -4.77
N SER A 161 2.05 2.65 -5.53
CA SER A 161 3.52 2.60 -5.56
C SER A 161 4.13 3.87 -6.18
N ASP A 162 3.46 4.49 -7.14
CA ASP A 162 3.86 5.78 -7.73
C ASP A 162 3.66 6.92 -6.71
N TYR A 163 2.52 6.93 -6.00
CA TYR A 163 2.26 7.87 -4.90
C TYR A 163 3.37 7.84 -3.86
N PHE A 164 3.79 6.66 -3.41
CA PHE A 164 4.87 6.55 -2.43
C PHE A 164 6.23 6.95 -2.98
N PHE A 165 6.48 6.79 -4.29
CA PHE A 165 7.70 7.32 -4.91
C PHE A 165 7.71 8.85 -4.87
N VAL A 166 6.60 9.48 -5.26
CA VAL A 166 6.50 10.95 -5.31
C VAL A 166 6.48 11.55 -3.90
N LEU A 167 5.81 10.90 -2.93
CA LEU A 167 5.84 11.29 -1.53
C LEU A 167 7.26 11.24 -0.96
N ALA A 168 8.03 10.20 -1.27
CA ALA A 168 9.39 10.07 -0.79
C ALA A 168 10.26 11.25 -1.24
N ARG A 169 10.17 11.62 -2.53
CA ARG A 169 10.82 12.82 -3.05
C ARG A 169 10.30 14.10 -2.39
N HIS A 170 8.98 14.21 -2.23
CA HIS A 170 8.36 15.37 -1.59
C HIS A 170 8.95 15.62 -0.18
N ALA A 171 9.15 14.55 0.58
CA ALA A 171 9.73 14.57 1.91
C ALA A 171 11.26 14.81 1.96
N ASN A 172 11.95 14.85 0.82
CA ASN A 172 13.36 15.22 0.68
C ASN A 172 13.49 16.63 0.08
N ALA A 173 12.84 17.61 0.72
CA ALA A 173 12.78 19.00 0.24
C ALA A 173 12.32 19.09 -1.23
N HIS A 174 11.19 18.45 -1.55
CA HIS A 174 10.65 18.36 -2.90
C HIS A 174 11.64 17.75 -3.92
N GLY A 175 12.52 16.85 -3.47
CA GLY A 175 13.50 16.15 -4.29
C GLY A 175 14.82 16.90 -4.47
N ALA A 176 15.02 18.03 -3.80
CA ALA A 176 16.31 18.73 -3.77
C ALA A 176 17.38 17.94 -3.00
N ASP A 177 16.96 17.20 -1.97
CA ASP A 177 17.85 16.40 -1.11
C ASP A 177 17.90 14.91 -1.53
N ASP A 178 17.37 14.58 -2.71
CA ASP A 178 17.41 13.22 -3.24
C ASP A 178 18.86 12.79 -3.52
N ILE A 179 19.24 11.63 -2.98
CA ILE A 179 20.55 11.04 -3.25
C ILE A 179 20.50 10.34 -4.60
N LEU A 180 21.18 10.90 -5.60
CA LEU A 180 21.21 10.31 -6.95
C LEU A 180 22.11 9.08 -6.99
N TRP A 181 21.62 8.04 -7.66
CA TRP A 181 22.43 6.87 -8.00
C TRP A 181 23.52 7.28 -9.00
N GLN A 182 24.76 6.85 -8.71
CA GLN A 182 25.93 6.99 -9.56
C GLN A 182 26.35 5.60 -10.06
N PRO A 183 26.20 5.29 -11.35
CA PRO A 183 26.61 4.01 -11.90
C PRO A 183 28.12 3.80 -11.76
N GLY A 184 28.56 2.60 -11.37
CA GLY A 184 29.97 2.21 -11.43
C GLY A 184 30.88 2.84 -10.37
N GLN A 185 30.38 3.28 -9.21
CA GLN A 185 31.20 3.88 -8.14
C GLN A 185 32.36 3.00 -7.61
N TRP A 186 32.41 1.73 -7.97
CA TRP A 186 33.45 0.78 -7.58
C TRP A 186 34.48 0.50 -8.69
N GLN A 187 34.42 1.24 -9.81
CA GLN A 187 35.40 1.17 -10.90
C GLN A 187 36.54 2.18 -10.70
#